data_AF-A0A3S9LGG3-F1
#
_entry.id   AF-A0A3S9LGG3-F1
#
_cell.length_a   1.000
_cell.length_b   1.000
_cell.length_c   1.000
_cell.angle_alpha   90.00
_cell.angle_beta   90.00
_cell.angle_gamma   90.00
#
_symmetry.space_group_name_H-M   'P 1'
#
loop_
_entity.id
_entity.type
_entity.pdbx_description
1 polymer ?
#
loop_
_entity_poly.entity_id
_entity_poly.type
_entity_poly.pdbx_seq_one_letter_code
_entity_poly.pdbx_strand_id
1 'polypeptide(L)'
;MASRQGGPGNTESPRPGSTERRTASTTAPAGARRRTPQRTDSLPHRPDSPRAQAPGVDRPTGRTAEDPPVRDPVRYALTDHFRERLEQPGRYVSTRAVSDAIRRGQLRWNRTDGWRFALVDGGVRFVVVVGDTETNSPVVVTGWTEVADREAALETPRWDPVDIDTIAVRTALSESSSTPIPDRIRPRTVTRPFVVGDHRLETAPGEPFVRCTTCGCRFRSKDAITERGCRGGQTGR
;
A
#
# COMPACT_ATOMS: atom_id res chain seq x y z
N MET A 1 -34.69 26.22 56.93
CA MET A 1 -33.46 25.47 57.28
C MET A 1 -32.68 25.31 55.99
N ALA A 2 -31.67 26.13 55.70
CA ALA A 2 -30.31 26.23 56.24
C ALA A 2 -29.30 25.72 55.20
N SER A 3 -28.44 26.64 54.77
CA SER A 3 -27.40 26.56 53.73
C SER A 3 -26.21 25.65 54.08
N ARG A 4 -25.41 25.30 53.04
CA ARG A 4 -23.91 25.34 52.93
C ARG A 4 -23.54 24.76 51.54
N GLN A 5 -23.08 25.54 50.55
CA GLN A 5 -21.72 26.05 50.28
C GLN A 5 -20.58 25.01 50.26
N GLY A 6 -19.86 24.95 49.13
CA GLY A 6 -18.54 24.34 48.99
C GLY A 6 -18.14 24.02 47.54
N GLY A 7 -17.51 24.96 46.82
CA GLY A 7 -16.51 24.65 45.78
C GLY A 7 -15.11 25.07 46.29
N PRO A 8 -14.04 25.15 45.48
CA PRO A 8 -13.74 24.54 44.17
C PRO A 8 -12.43 23.70 44.19
N GLY A 9 -12.11 23.01 43.10
CA GLY A 9 -10.83 22.30 42.94
C GLY A 9 -10.39 22.28 41.48
N ASN A 10 -9.42 23.14 41.16
CA ASN A 10 -8.75 23.26 39.87
C ASN A 10 -7.70 22.16 39.70
N THR A 11 -7.62 21.53 38.52
CA THR A 11 -6.44 20.92 37.85
C THR A 11 -6.99 20.05 36.72
N GLU A 12 -6.47 19.97 35.50
CA GLU A 12 -5.30 20.53 34.85
C GLU A 12 -5.55 20.29 33.35
N SER A 13 -5.40 21.32 32.51
CA SER A 13 -5.33 21.15 31.06
C SER A 13 -3.93 20.70 30.67
N PRO A 14 -3.76 19.74 29.74
CA PRO A 14 -2.51 19.63 29.01
C PRO A 14 -2.71 20.06 27.54
N ARG A 15 -2.27 21.27 27.23
CA ARG A 15 -1.42 21.54 26.05
C ARG A 15 -0.01 21.75 26.61
N PRO A 16 1.04 21.18 26.04
CA PRO A 16 1.73 21.79 24.88
C PRO A 16 2.22 20.69 23.91
N GLY A 17 2.82 20.89 22.74
CA GLY A 17 3.44 22.03 22.10
C GLY A 17 4.20 21.48 20.88
N SER A 18 4.34 22.33 19.86
CA SER A 18 5.14 22.12 18.66
C SER A 18 6.55 21.60 18.93
N THR A 19 7.02 20.64 18.13
CA THR A 19 8.38 20.67 17.58
C THR A 19 8.38 20.06 16.18
N GLU A 20 8.50 20.92 15.18
CA GLU A 20 9.08 20.56 13.89
C GLU A 20 10.51 20.04 14.13
N ARG A 21 10.88 18.91 13.52
CA ARG A 21 12.27 18.60 13.22
C ARG A 21 12.40 17.99 11.84
N ARG A 22 12.82 18.85 10.92
CA ARG A 22 13.59 18.51 9.72
C ARG A 22 14.83 17.70 10.14
N THR A 23 15.04 16.58 9.47
CA THR A 23 16.38 16.04 9.24
C THR A 23 16.44 15.47 7.83
N ALA A 24 16.99 16.27 6.92
CA ALA A 24 17.59 15.78 5.69
C ALA A 24 18.94 15.16 6.04
N SER A 25 19.20 13.94 5.58
CA SER A 25 20.51 13.31 5.67
C SER A 25 21.14 13.29 4.28
N THR A 26 21.88 14.36 3.98
CA THR A 26 22.86 14.40 2.90
C THR A 26 24.19 13.95 3.46
N THR A 27 24.73 12.82 2.98
CA THR A 27 26.11 12.43 3.23
C THR A 27 26.78 12.13 1.90
N ALA A 28 27.52 13.10 1.38
CA ALA A 28 28.56 12.91 0.38
C ALA A 28 29.92 12.87 1.10
N PRO A 29 30.86 11.96 0.74
CA PRO A 29 32.22 12.07 1.21
C PRO A 29 33.06 12.95 0.26
N ALA A 30 33.62 14.00 0.83
CA ALA A 30 34.72 14.77 0.26
C ALA A 30 36.05 14.03 0.51
N GLY A 31 36.76 13.69 -0.56
CA GLY A 31 38.15 13.24 -0.50
C GLY A 31 39.07 14.33 -1.04
N ALA A 32 39.75 15.04 -0.14
CA ALA A 32 40.85 15.93 -0.47
C ALA A 32 42.19 15.24 -0.19
N ARG A 33 43.14 15.28 -1.13
CA ARG A 33 44.48 15.91 -0.95
C ARG A 33 45.40 15.76 -2.17
N ARG A 34 46.04 16.91 -2.44
CA ARG A 34 47.10 17.29 -3.39
C ARG A 34 48.28 16.30 -3.55
N ARG A 35 48.91 16.33 -4.74
CA ARG A 35 50.31 16.78 -4.96
C ARG A 35 50.66 16.89 -6.47
N THR A 36 51.18 18.05 -6.87
CA THR A 36 52.08 18.31 -8.03
C THR A 36 53.54 18.33 -7.52
N PRO A 37 54.61 18.19 -8.34
CA PRO A 37 54.95 18.90 -9.60
C PRO A 37 55.48 17.92 -10.71
N GLN A 38 55.96 18.25 -11.92
CA GLN A 38 56.76 19.35 -12.46
C GLN A 38 56.77 19.26 -14.03
N ARG A 39 57.19 20.35 -14.70
CA ARG A 39 57.22 20.65 -16.15
C ARG A 39 58.29 19.90 -16.98
N THR A 40 58.03 19.76 -18.29
CA THR A 40 58.91 20.03 -19.48
C THR A 40 58.05 19.70 -20.73
N ASP A 41 57.61 20.65 -21.55
CA ASP A 41 58.27 21.44 -22.62
C ASP A 41 57.92 20.93 -24.04
N SER A 42 57.45 21.89 -24.86
CA SER A 42 57.55 21.99 -26.34
C SER A 42 56.43 21.43 -27.26
N LEU A 43 55.93 22.36 -28.12
CA LEU A 43 54.84 22.38 -29.13
C LEU A 43 55.31 21.86 -30.53
N PRO A 44 54.59 21.98 -31.70
CA PRO A 44 53.19 22.36 -32.00
C PRO A 44 52.41 21.45 -33.01
N HIS A 45 51.08 21.57 -32.96
CA HIS A 45 50.03 21.58 -34.02
C HIS A 45 50.24 20.98 -35.43
N ARG A 46 49.35 20.04 -35.83
CA ARG A 46 48.65 20.07 -37.14
C ARG A 46 47.28 19.31 -37.09
N PRO A 47 46.28 19.68 -37.91
CA PRO A 47 44.87 19.34 -37.71
C PRO A 47 44.34 18.22 -38.64
N ASP A 48 43.05 17.93 -38.43
CA ASP A 48 42.09 17.21 -39.29
C ASP A 48 42.05 15.68 -39.25
N SER A 49 41.19 15.18 -38.37
CA SER A 49 40.32 14.03 -38.67
C SER A 49 38.98 14.27 -37.97
N PRO A 50 37.83 14.17 -38.68
CA PRO A 50 36.54 14.40 -38.08
C PRO A 50 36.27 13.27 -37.08
N ARG A 51 36.36 13.61 -35.80
CA ARG A 51 35.90 12.78 -34.71
C ARG A 51 34.41 12.59 -34.93
N ALA A 52 34.03 11.42 -35.45
CA ALA A 52 32.66 10.96 -35.46
C ALA A 52 32.15 11.13 -34.03
N GLN A 53 31.30 12.14 -33.82
CA GLN A 53 30.53 12.26 -32.61
C GLN A 53 29.67 11.01 -32.59
N ALA A 54 30.01 10.08 -31.69
CA ALA A 54 29.13 8.99 -31.35
C ALA A 54 27.74 9.61 -31.14
N PRO A 55 26.66 9.04 -31.70
CA PRO A 55 25.32 9.52 -31.41
C PRO A 55 25.22 9.51 -29.89
N GLY A 56 25.00 10.70 -29.33
CA GLY A 56 24.74 10.84 -27.92
C GLY A 56 23.65 9.83 -27.63
N VAL A 57 23.98 8.80 -26.85
CA VAL A 57 22.97 7.98 -26.21
C VAL A 57 22.23 9.01 -25.38
N ASP A 58 21.08 9.46 -25.89
CA ASP A 58 20.12 10.25 -25.14
C ASP A 58 19.84 9.42 -23.90
N ARG A 59 20.58 9.71 -22.83
CA ARG A 59 20.20 9.27 -21.50
C ARG A 59 18.80 9.83 -21.33
N PRO A 60 17.77 8.99 -21.12
CA PRO A 60 16.45 9.53 -20.88
C PRO A 60 16.59 10.49 -19.71
N THR A 61 16.29 11.76 -19.97
CA THR A 61 16.13 12.78 -18.95
C THR A 61 15.26 12.15 -17.86
N GLY A 62 15.85 12.01 -16.67
CA GLY A 62 15.34 11.14 -15.61
C GLY A 62 13.92 11.54 -15.26
N ARG A 63 12.97 10.65 -15.58
CA ARG A 63 11.60 10.79 -15.13
C ARG A 63 11.60 10.84 -13.60
N THR A 64 10.87 11.78 -13.07
CA THR A 64 10.59 11.91 -11.64
C THR A 64 9.28 11.21 -11.31
N ALA A 65 9.05 10.93 -10.04
CA ALA A 65 7.78 10.34 -9.59
C ALA A 65 6.56 11.20 -9.94
N GLU A 66 6.74 12.51 -10.14
CA GLU A 66 5.68 13.46 -10.50
C GLU A 66 5.38 13.47 -12.01
N ASP A 67 6.21 12.84 -12.84
CA ASP A 67 5.95 12.77 -14.28
C ASP A 67 4.83 11.76 -14.59
N PRO A 68 3.85 12.10 -15.45
CA PRO A 68 2.76 11.21 -15.77
C PRO A 68 3.25 9.82 -16.24
N PRO A 69 2.70 8.72 -15.70
CA PRO A 69 3.09 7.37 -16.04
C PRO A 69 2.83 7.05 -17.51
N VAL A 70 3.65 6.18 -18.07
CA VAL A 70 3.49 5.67 -19.43
C VAL A 70 2.21 4.82 -19.50
N ARG A 71 1.43 4.93 -20.57
CA ARG A 71 0.22 4.13 -20.79
C ARG A 71 0.49 2.79 -21.49
N ASP A 72 1.65 2.20 -21.23
CA ASP A 72 2.07 0.93 -21.82
C ASP A 72 2.26 -0.13 -20.72
N PRO A 73 1.33 -1.08 -20.56
CA PRO A 73 1.37 -2.05 -19.47
C PRO A 73 2.55 -3.01 -19.54
N VAL A 74 3.16 -3.27 -20.71
CA VAL A 74 4.31 -4.19 -20.79
C VAL A 74 5.58 -3.62 -20.16
N ARG A 75 5.61 -2.31 -19.89
CA ARG A 75 6.72 -1.64 -19.20
C ARG A 75 6.64 -1.76 -17.69
N TYR A 76 5.50 -2.19 -17.15
CA TYR A 76 5.29 -2.25 -15.71
C TYR A 76 5.71 -3.60 -15.15
N ALA A 77 6.61 -3.58 -14.17
CA ALA A 77 6.83 -4.75 -13.33
C ALA A 77 5.77 -4.82 -12.22
N LEU A 78 5.41 -6.03 -11.81
CA LEU A 78 4.56 -6.25 -10.64
C LEU A 78 5.45 -6.29 -9.40
N THR A 79 5.04 -5.62 -8.32
CA THR A 79 5.69 -5.81 -7.01
C THR A 79 5.29 -7.15 -6.41
N ASP A 80 6.14 -7.72 -5.54
CA ASP A 80 5.80 -8.96 -4.81
C ASP A 80 4.53 -8.79 -4.00
N HIS A 81 4.39 -7.64 -3.32
CA HIS A 81 3.17 -7.28 -2.61
C HIS A 81 1.94 -7.37 -3.51
N PHE A 82 1.99 -6.80 -4.72
CA PHE A 82 0.87 -6.86 -5.64
C PHE A 82 0.58 -8.28 -6.11
N ARG A 83 1.61 -9.10 -6.41
CA ARG A 83 1.43 -10.51 -6.80
C ARG A 83 0.70 -11.29 -5.71
N GLU A 84 1.14 -11.17 -4.46
CA GLU A 84 0.47 -11.80 -3.31
C GLU A 84 -0.99 -11.37 -3.19
N ARG A 85 -1.33 -10.11 -3.51
CA ARG A 85 -2.71 -9.62 -3.45
C ARG A 85 -3.61 -10.24 -4.51
N LEU A 86 -3.09 -10.60 -5.69
CA LEU A 86 -3.88 -11.21 -6.76
C LEU A 86 -4.44 -12.59 -6.36
N GLU A 87 -3.77 -13.27 -5.44
CA GLU A 87 -4.16 -14.60 -4.96
C GLU A 87 -5.14 -14.54 -3.78
N GLN A 88 -5.36 -13.36 -3.20
CA GLN A 88 -6.22 -13.21 -2.01
C GLN A 88 -7.71 -13.34 -2.37
N PRO A 89 -8.46 -14.23 -1.70
CA PRO A 89 -9.91 -14.33 -1.88
C PRO A 89 -10.63 -13.00 -1.64
N GLY A 90 -11.67 -12.73 -2.44
CA GLY A 90 -12.43 -11.47 -2.38
C GLY A 90 -11.65 -10.24 -2.87
N ARG A 91 -10.60 -10.46 -3.68
CA ARG A 91 -9.97 -9.43 -4.53
C ARG A 91 -10.36 -9.73 -5.98
N TYR A 92 -10.85 -8.71 -6.67
CA TYR A 92 -11.35 -8.84 -8.05
C TYR A 92 -10.43 -8.16 -9.09
N VAL A 93 -9.26 -7.68 -8.65
CA VAL A 93 -8.22 -7.16 -9.53
C VAL A 93 -7.50 -8.33 -10.18
N SER A 94 -7.29 -8.22 -11.49
CA SER A 94 -6.51 -9.18 -12.29
C SER A 94 -5.44 -8.46 -13.10
N THR A 95 -4.45 -9.18 -13.60
CA THR A 95 -3.43 -8.63 -14.52
C THR A 95 -4.05 -8.04 -15.79
N ARG A 96 -5.16 -8.62 -16.27
CA ARG A 96 -5.96 -8.07 -17.37
C ARG A 96 -6.58 -6.72 -16.99
N ALA A 97 -7.24 -6.65 -15.83
CA ALA A 97 -7.82 -5.40 -15.34
C ALA A 97 -6.77 -4.31 -15.16
N VAL A 98 -5.56 -4.66 -14.69
CA VAL A 98 -4.41 -3.75 -14.61
C VAL A 98 -4.01 -3.24 -15.99
N SER A 99 -3.84 -4.15 -16.95
CA SER A 99 -3.46 -3.79 -18.31
C SER A 99 -4.49 -2.87 -18.96
N ASP A 100 -5.78 -3.13 -18.73
CA ASP A 100 -6.88 -2.31 -19.20
C ASP A 100 -6.90 -0.92 -18.55
N ALA A 101 -6.67 -0.85 -17.23
CA ALA A 101 -6.60 0.40 -16.50
C ALA A 101 -5.43 1.28 -16.96
N ILE A 102 -4.24 0.71 -17.18
CA ILE A 102 -3.08 1.46 -17.66
C ILE A 102 -3.34 2.06 -19.06
N ARG A 103 -3.98 1.30 -19.95
CA ARG A 103 -4.28 1.76 -21.31
C ARG A 103 -5.38 2.83 -21.33
N ARG A 104 -6.51 2.53 -20.69
CA ARG A 104 -7.80 3.23 -20.91
C ARG A 104 -8.30 3.99 -19.69
N GLY A 105 -7.72 3.75 -18.51
CA GLY A 105 -8.14 4.38 -17.27
C GLY A 105 -7.92 5.89 -17.26
N GLN A 106 -8.74 6.57 -16.46
CA GLN A 106 -8.50 7.95 -16.06
C GLN A 106 -7.26 7.99 -15.17
N LEU A 107 -6.40 8.97 -15.41
CA LEU A 107 -5.19 9.16 -14.63
C LEU A 107 -5.44 10.17 -13.50
N ARG A 108 -5.02 9.84 -12.29
CA ARG A 108 -5.14 10.68 -11.09
C ARG A 108 -3.80 10.70 -10.34
N TRP A 109 -3.44 11.86 -9.79
CA TRP A 109 -2.25 12.03 -8.95
C TRP A 109 -2.67 12.31 -7.51
N ASN A 110 -1.95 11.71 -6.55
CA ASN A 110 -2.03 12.05 -5.13
C ASN A 110 -0.60 12.14 -4.55
N ARG A 111 -0.37 13.10 -3.65
CA ARG A 111 0.91 13.28 -2.95
C ARG A 111 1.28 12.10 -2.03
N THR A 112 0.30 11.35 -1.52
CA THR A 112 0.55 10.24 -0.59
C THR A 112 0.89 8.93 -1.30
N ASP A 113 0.12 8.57 -2.33
CA ASP A 113 0.19 7.25 -2.97
C ASP A 113 0.67 7.30 -4.44
N GLY A 114 0.99 8.49 -4.95
CA GLY A 114 1.46 8.69 -6.31
C GLY A 114 0.37 8.61 -7.38
N TRP A 115 0.73 8.07 -8.54
CA TRP A 115 -0.14 7.99 -9.71
C TRP A 115 -1.12 6.81 -9.63
N ARG A 116 -2.36 7.05 -10.07
CA ARG A 116 -3.41 6.03 -10.12
C ARG A 116 -4.10 6.02 -11.48
N PHE A 117 -4.25 4.83 -12.04
CA PHE A 117 -5.19 4.59 -13.13
C PHE A 117 -6.52 4.11 -12.57
N ALA A 118 -7.62 4.74 -12.97
CA ALA A 118 -8.97 4.36 -12.58
C ALA A 118 -9.80 4.04 -13.81
N LEU A 119 -10.27 2.79 -13.92
CA LEU A 119 -11.14 2.32 -15.01
C LEU A 119 -12.46 1.82 -14.44
N VAL A 120 -13.59 2.28 -14.98
CA VAL A 120 -14.90 1.72 -14.64
C VAL A 120 -15.29 0.74 -15.74
N ASP A 121 -15.66 -0.48 -15.34
CA ASP A 121 -16.13 -1.55 -16.23
C ASP A 121 -17.24 -2.33 -15.52
N GLY A 122 -18.43 -2.39 -16.14
CA GLY A 122 -19.61 -3.05 -15.57
C GLY A 122 -19.94 -2.60 -14.14
N GLY A 123 -20.07 -1.29 -13.92
CA GLY A 123 -20.40 -0.70 -12.61
C GLY A 123 -19.32 -0.78 -11.52
N VAL A 124 -18.20 -1.46 -11.77
CA VAL A 124 -17.08 -1.60 -10.83
C VAL A 124 -15.89 -0.75 -11.30
N ARG A 125 -15.34 0.06 -10.40
CA ARG A 125 -14.11 0.82 -10.62
C ARG A 125 -12.89 0.00 -10.20
N PHE A 126 -11.96 -0.18 -11.11
CA PHE A 126 -10.63 -0.73 -10.87
C PHE A 126 -9.66 0.42 -10.68
N VAL A 127 -9.05 0.50 -9.50
CA VAL A 127 -8.01 1.48 -9.19
C VAL A 127 -6.66 0.76 -9.11
N VAL A 128 -5.69 1.24 -9.88
CA VAL A 128 -4.33 0.68 -9.95
C VAL A 128 -3.35 1.78 -9.61
N VAL A 129 -2.59 1.57 -8.54
CA VAL A 129 -1.54 2.50 -8.09
C VAL A 129 -0.23 2.07 -8.70
N VAL A 130 0.45 3.05 -9.31
CA VAL A 130 1.76 2.84 -9.92
C VAL A 130 2.78 3.79 -9.32
N GLY A 131 3.99 3.29 -9.16
CA GLY A 131 5.16 4.08 -8.81
C GLY A 131 6.12 4.15 -9.97
N ASP A 132 6.67 5.33 -10.24
CA ASP A 132 7.94 5.39 -10.96
C ASP A 132 9.04 5.03 -9.94
N THR A 133 9.95 4.16 -10.33
CA THR A 133 11.06 3.75 -9.46
C THR A 133 12.34 4.39 -9.95
N GLU A 134 13.36 4.46 -9.11
CA GLU A 134 14.72 4.82 -9.55
C GLU A 134 15.32 3.77 -10.51
N THR A 135 14.60 2.67 -10.79
CA THR A 135 14.98 1.64 -11.75
C THR A 135 14.40 1.92 -13.14
N ASN A 136 14.85 1.17 -14.16
CA ASN A 136 14.48 1.40 -15.56
C ASN A 136 13.00 1.13 -15.91
N SER A 137 12.22 0.59 -14.98
CA SER A 137 10.81 0.23 -15.22
C SER A 137 9.89 0.75 -14.11
N PRO A 138 8.74 1.35 -14.44
CA PRO A 138 7.74 1.66 -13.45
C PRO A 138 7.12 0.37 -12.89
N VAL A 139 6.50 0.47 -11.71
CA VAL A 139 5.95 -0.70 -11.01
C VAL A 139 4.47 -0.54 -10.65
N VAL A 140 3.73 -1.64 -10.67
CA VAL A 140 2.40 -1.73 -10.07
C VAL A 140 2.56 -2.02 -8.58
N VAL A 141 2.22 -1.04 -7.75
CA VAL A 141 2.37 -1.10 -6.30
C VAL A 141 1.21 -1.85 -5.68
N THR A 142 -0.02 -1.48 -6.05
CA THR A 142 -1.23 -2.10 -5.53
C THR A 142 -2.41 -1.85 -6.46
N GLY A 143 -3.52 -2.55 -6.23
CA GLY A 143 -4.79 -2.27 -6.89
C GLY A 143 -5.97 -2.78 -6.08
N TRP A 144 -7.12 -2.16 -6.29
CA TRP A 144 -8.38 -2.58 -5.67
C TRP A 144 -9.59 -2.26 -6.56
N THR A 145 -10.75 -2.73 -6.11
CA THR A 145 -12.05 -2.47 -6.73
C THR A 145 -12.94 -1.66 -5.80
N GLU A 146 -13.78 -0.83 -6.38
CA GLU A 146 -14.84 -0.06 -5.71
C GLU A 146 -16.13 -0.19 -6.51
N VAL A 147 -17.28 -0.15 -5.85
CA VAL A 147 -18.56 -0.03 -6.57
C VAL A 147 -18.70 1.42 -7.03
N ALA A 148 -18.72 1.64 -8.35
CA ALA A 148 -18.94 2.96 -8.94
C ALA A 148 -20.41 3.23 -9.23
N ASP A 149 -21.11 2.19 -9.68
CA ASP A 149 -22.54 2.18 -9.96
C ASP A 149 -23.07 0.78 -9.62
N ARG A 150 -23.88 0.70 -8.56
CA ARG A 150 -24.35 -0.59 -8.04
C ARG A 150 -25.38 -1.24 -8.96
N GLU A 151 -26.25 -0.45 -9.59
CA GLU A 151 -27.28 -0.96 -10.47
C GLU A 151 -26.63 -1.55 -11.72
N ALA A 152 -25.76 -0.78 -12.37
CA ALA A 152 -24.98 -1.26 -13.52
C ALA A 152 -24.11 -2.48 -13.19
N ALA A 153 -23.60 -2.58 -11.95
CA ALA A 153 -22.80 -3.72 -11.53
C ALA A 153 -23.63 -5.00 -11.37
N LEU A 154 -24.86 -4.90 -10.86
CA LEU A 154 -25.78 -6.02 -10.70
C LEU A 154 -26.37 -6.50 -12.04
N GLU A 155 -26.47 -5.62 -13.02
CA GLU A 155 -26.90 -5.99 -14.39
C GLU A 155 -25.79 -6.63 -15.22
N THR A 156 -24.52 -6.46 -14.82
CA THR A 156 -23.38 -7.00 -15.56
C THR A 156 -23.22 -8.50 -15.26
N PRO A 157 -23.26 -9.40 -16.27
CA PRO A 157 -23.18 -10.86 -16.06
C PRO A 157 -21.88 -11.37 -15.41
N ARG A 158 -20.87 -10.51 -15.33
CA ARG A 158 -19.56 -10.80 -14.75
C ARG A 158 -19.60 -10.96 -13.23
N TRP A 159 -20.56 -10.32 -12.56
CA TRP A 159 -20.55 -10.18 -11.10
C TRP A 159 -21.72 -10.93 -10.46
N ASP A 160 -21.42 -11.70 -9.42
CA ASP A 160 -22.47 -12.18 -8.52
C ASP A 160 -22.87 -11.06 -7.54
N PRO A 161 -24.13 -10.97 -7.07
CA PRO A 161 -24.51 -10.03 -6.03
C PRO A 161 -23.61 -10.08 -4.77
N VAL A 162 -23.12 -11.26 -4.39
CA VAL A 162 -22.17 -11.45 -3.29
C VAL A 162 -20.83 -10.78 -3.59
N ASP A 163 -20.39 -10.75 -4.84
CA ASP A 163 -19.16 -10.05 -5.24
C ASP A 163 -19.31 -8.55 -5.05
N ILE A 164 -20.44 -7.99 -5.48
CA ILE A 164 -20.75 -6.56 -5.34
C ILE A 164 -20.82 -6.16 -3.87
N ASP A 165 -21.45 -6.98 -3.03
CA ASP A 165 -21.48 -6.76 -1.58
C ASP A 165 -20.09 -6.87 -0.95
N THR A 166 -19.29 -7.84 -1.40
CA THR A 166 -17.91 -8.00 -0.93
C THR A 166 -17.07 -6.78 -1.28
N ILE A 167 -17.18 -6.26 -2.49
CA ILE A 167 -16.48 -5.03 -2.92
C ILE A 167 -16.92 -3.85 -2.06
N ALA A 168 -18.24 -3.65 -1.89
CA ALA A 168 -18.78 -2.54 -1.11
C ALA A 168 -18.32 -2.56 0.36
N VAL A 169 -18.38 -3.72 1.02
CA VAL A 169 -17.92 -3.88 2.40
C VAL A 169 -16.43 -3.58 2.53
N ARG A 170 -15.60 -4.06 1.60
CA ARG A 170 -14.16 -3.81 1.63
C ARG A 170 -13.81 -2.33 1.42
N THR A 171 -14.52 -1.63 0.52
CA THR A 171 -14.37 -0.19 0.33
C THR A 171 -14.72 0.55 1.63
N ALA A 172 -15.89 0.28 2.21
CA ALA A 172 -16.33 0.92 3.44
C ALA A 172 -15.35 0.70 4.62
N LEU A 173 -14.84 -0.54 4.78
CA LEU A 173 -13.84 -0.86 5.81
C LEU A 173 -12.49 -0.17 5.57
N SER A 174 -12.12 0.11 4.31
CA SER A 174 -10.86 0.80 4.00
C SER A 174 -10.97 2.31 4.26
N GLU A 175 -12.09 2.92 3.90
CA GLU A 175 -12.36 4.35 4.11
C GLU A 175 -12.58 4.68 5.59
N SER A 176 -13.28 3.80 6.30
CA SER A 176 -13.66 3.97 7.71
C SER A 176 -12.85 3.04 8.61
N SER A 177 -11.55 2.89 8.33
CA SER A 177 -10.66 1.98 9.08
C SER A 177 -10.58 2.26 10.58
N SER A 178 -10.87 3.50 11.01
CA SER A 178 -10.95 3.92 12.41
C SER A 178 -12.36 3.87 13.01
N THR A 179 -13.38 3.63 12.19
CA THR A 179 -14.77 3.50 12.66
C THR A 179 -14.97 2.07 13.14
N PRO A 180 -15.39 1.86 14.41
CA PRO A 180 -15.69 0.53 14.91
C PRO A 180 -16.70 -0.16 13.97
N ILE A 181 -16.41 -1.41 13.61
CA ILE A 181 -17.36 -2.23 12.86
C ILE A 181 -18.68 -2.21 13.64
N PRO A 182 -19.80 -1.76 13.05
CA PRO A 182 -21.04 -1.65 13.77
C PRO A 182 -21.44 -3.01 14.37
N ASP A 183 -21.95 -3.01 15.60
CA ASP A 183 -22.53 -4.17 16.28
C ASP A 183 -23.72 -4.82 15.51
N ARG A 184 -24.05 -4.28 14.33
CA ARG A 184 -25.08 -4.73 13.39
C ARG A 184 -24.61 -5.79 12.40
N ILE A 185 -23.31 -6.09 12.32
CA ILE A 185 -22.90 -7.36 11.70
C ILE A 185 -23.41 -8.44 12.64
N ARG A 186 -24.55 -9.07 12.31
CA ARG A 186 -25.07 -10.19 13.08
C ARG A 186 -23.92 -11.18 13.25
N PRO A 187 -23.49 -11.47 14.50
CA PRO A 187 -22.46 -12.45 14.73
C PRO A 187 -22.90 -13.75 14.08
N ARG A 188 -22.16 -14.20 13.07
CA ARG A 188 -22.37 -15.54 12.51
C ARG A 188 -21.83 -16.52 13.54
N THR A 189 -22.64 -17.51 13.91
CA THR A 189 -22.15 -18.64 14.70
C THR A 189 -21.15 -19.41 13.85
N VAL A 190 -19.86 -19.20 14.11
CA VAL A 190 -18.79 -20.01 13.52
C VAL A 190 -18.72 -21.29 14.33
N THR A 191 -19.52 -22.29 13.94
CA THR A 191 -19.68 -23.55 14.69
C THR A 191 -18.47 -24.48 14.64
N ARG A 192 -17.47 -24.17 13.81
CA ARG A 192 -16.26 -24.97 13.64
C ARG A 192 -15.02 -24.07 13.74
N PRO A 193 -14.00 -24.48 14.50
CA PRO A 193 -12.75 -23.74 14.51
C PRO A 193 -12.14 -23.65 13.10
N PHE A 194 -11.67 -22.46 12.71
CA PHE A 194 -11.04 -22.18 11.42
C PHE A 194 -9.56 -21.89 11.58
N VAL A 195 -8.76 -22.05 10.53
CA VAL A 195 -7.29 -21.94 10.63
C VAL A 195 -6.81 -20.59 10.09
N VAL A 196 -5.97 -19.90 10.86
CA VAL A 196 -5.23 -18.71 10.43
C VAL A 196 -3.79 -18.84 10.93
N GLY A 197 -2.83 -18.83 10.00
CA GLY A 197 -1.45 -19.23 10.33
C GLY A 197 -1.42 -20.65 10.90
N ASP A 198 -0.67 -20.85 11.99
CA ASP A 198 -0.59 -22.14 12.69
C ASP A 198 -1.69 -22.34 13.75
N HIS A 199 -2.66 -21.41 13.85
CA HIS A 199 -3.68 -21.42 14.90
C HIS A 199 -5.01 -21.94 14.38
N ARG A 200 -5.61 -22.87 15.13
CA ARG A 200 -7.00 -23.29 14.96
C ARG A 200 -7.86 -22.46 15.92
N LEU A 201 -8.71 -21.60 15.38
CA LEU A 201 -9.35 -20.49 16.08
C LEU A 201 -10.85 -20.68 16.21
N GLU A 202 -11.37 -20.39 17.40
CA GLU A 202 -12.79 -20.26 17.70
C GLU A 202 -13.12 -18.84 18.20
N THR A 203 -14.38 -18.45 18.13
CA THR A 203 -14.88 -17.20 18.69
C THR A 203 -16.35 -17.36 19.00
N ALA A 204 -16.79 -16.87 20.16
CA ALA A 204 -18.22 -16.82 20.45
C ALA A 204 -18.85 -15.56 19.83
N PRO A 205 -20.13 -15.61 19.43
CA PRO A 205 -20.89 -14.44 19.03
C PRO A 205 -20.68 -13.22 19.96
N GLY A 206 -20.21 -12.10 19.40
CA GLY A 206 -19.99 -10.86 20.16
C GLY A 206 -18.63 -10.75 20.86
N GLU A 207 -17.76 -11.76 20.79
CA GLU A 207 -16.41 -11.63 21.33
C GLU A 207 -15.51 -10.76 20.42
N PRO A 208 -14.81 -9.75 20.97
CA PRO A 208 -13.90 -8.89 20.20
C PRO A 208 -12.54 -9.55 19.93
N PHE A 209 -12.42 -10.86 20.11
CA PHE A 209 -11.21 -11.63 19.92
C PHE A 209 -11.53 -13.05 19.43
N VAL A 210 -10.53 -13.68 18.83
CA VAL A 210 -10.54 -15.11 18.50
C VAL A 210 -9.60 -15.84 19.47
N ARG A 211 -9.95 -17.06 19.86
CA ARG A 211 -9.15 -17.92 20.75
C ARG A 211 -8.61 -19.11 19.98
N CYS A 212 -7.31 -19.39 20.10
CA CYS A 212 -6.75 -20.62 19.58
C CYS A 212 -7.13 -21.82 20.46
N THR A 213 -7.73 -22.85 19.87
CA THR A 213 -8.09 -24.10 20.56
C THR A 213 -6.86 -24.94 20.92
N THR A 214 -5.71 -24.68 20.29
CA THR A 214 -4.46 -25.44 20.51
C THR A 214 -3.57 -24.81 21.58
N CYS A 215 -3.27 -23.50 21.49
CA CYS A 215 -2.39 -22.81 22.45
C CYS A 215 -3.13 -21.90 23.43
N GLY A 216 -4.47 -21.85 23.38
CA GLY A 216 -5.32 -21.08 24.29
C GLY A 216 -5.26 -19.56 24.16
N CYS A 217 -4.42 -19.04 23.26
CA CYS A 217 -4.12 -17.61 23.17
C CYS A 217 -5.24 -16.85 22.47
N ARG A 218 -5.44 -15.59 22.90
CA ARG A 218 -6.45 -14.69 22.35
C ARG A 218 -5.80 -13.66 21.44
N PHE A 219 -6.43 -13.41 20.31
CA PHE A 219 -5.94 -12.47 19.30
C PHE A 219 -7.04 -11.51 18.87
N ARG A 220 -6.67 -10.24 18.66
CA ARG A 220 -7.58 -9.17 18.22
C ARG A 220 -7.31 -8.70 16.78
N SER A 221 -6.22 -9.17 16.16
CA SER A 221 -5.86 -8.84 14.79
C SER A 221 -5.26 -10.07 14.11
N LYS A 222 -5.31 -10.07 12.76
CA LYS A 222 -4.68 -11.10 11.95
C LYS A 222 -3.16 -11.09 12.14
N ASP A 223 -2.54 -9.90 12.16
CA ASP A 223 -1.10 -9.76 12.30
C ASP A 223 -0.61 -10.38 13.62
N ALA A 224 -1.33 -10.18 14.72
CA ALA A 224 -1.01 -10.81 16.01
C ALA A 224 -1.09 -12.35 15.97
N ILE A 225 -1.95 -12.92 15.11
CA ILE A 225 -2.07 -14.37 14.91
C ILE A 225 -0.89 -14.89 14.09
N THR A 226 -0.50 -14.17 13.03
CA THR A 226 0.52 -14.63 12.07
C THR A 226 1.95 -14.38 12.53
N GLU A 227 2.21 -13.33 13.30
CA GLU A 227 3.55 -13.04 13.85
C GLU A 227 3.95 -14.01 14.97
N ARG A 228 2.95 -14.62 15.63
CA ARG A 228 3.17 -15.53 16.74
C ARG A 228 2.83 -16.96 16.34
N GLY A 229 3.84 -17.80 16.14
CA GLY A 229 3.65 -19.23 15.92
C GLY A 229 2.81 -19.90 17.02
N CYS A 230 1.98 -20.87 16.65
CA CYS A 230 1.20 -21.64 17.60
C CYS A 230 2.11 -22.60 18.37
N ARG A 231 2.34 -22.30 19.65
CA ARG A 231 3.09 -23.16 20.57
C ARG A 231 2.11 -23.78 21.56
N GLY A 232 1.39 -24.82 21.14
CA GLY A 232 0.45 -25.53 22.00
C GLY A 232 0.90 -26.97 22.26
N GLY A 233 1.34 -27.23 23.50
CA GLY A 233 1.30 -28.54 24.16
C GLY A 233 2.10 -29.69 23.53
N GLN A 234 3.41 -29.74 23.79
CA GLN A 234 4.05 -31.03 24.11
C GLN A 234 3.47 -31.51 25.45
N THR A 235 2.30 -32.15 25.42
CA THR A 235 1.94 -33.12 26.45
C THR A 235 1.99 -34.47 25.76
N GLY A 236 3.17 -35.08 25.84
CA GLY A 236 3.28 -36.53 25.75
C GLY A 236 2.48 -37.17 26.88
N ARG A 237 2.10 -38.43 26.64
CA ARG A 237 1.69 -39.48 27.58
C ARG A 237 1.49 -39.10 29.05
#